data_AF-A4N1Z3-F1
#
_entry.id   AF-A4N1Z3-F1
#
_cell.length_a   1.000
_cell.length_b   1.000
_cell.length_c   1.000
_cell.angle_alpha   90.00
_cell.angle_beta   90.00
_cell.angle_gamma   90.00
#
_symmetry.space_group_name_H-M   'P 1'
#
loop_
_entity.id
_entity.type
_entity.pdbx_description
1 polymer ?
#
loop_
_entity_poly.entity_id
_entity_poly.type
_entity_poly.pdbx_seq_one_letter_code
_entity_poly.pdbx_strand_id
1 'polypeptide(L)'
;MIYIDPPYYFNETKPTDTFNYNSNFKLSSWLLFMKNRLEVARELLAPNGTILVSINESGNAYLKILMNEIFNKENFVETFIWKNTDNPDSLSKKSRASVEYIIAFEKK
;
A
#
# COMPACT_ATOMS: atom_id res chain seq x y z
N MET A 1 -7.27 7.31 -14.45
CA MET A 1 -6.58 6.24 -13.70
C MET A 1 -5.50 6.88 -12.86
N ILE A 2 -5.36 6.48 -11.59
CA ILE A 2 -4.29 6.91 -10.69
C ILE A 2 -3.51 5.66 -10.26
N TYR A 3 -2.18 5.71 -10.29
CA TYR A 3 -1.31 4.70 -9.70
C TYR A 3 -0.32 5.41 -8.78
N ILE A 4 -0.14 4.91 -7.56
CA ILE A 4 0.82 5.46 -6.60
C ILE A 4 1.64 4.36 -5.93
N ASP A 5 2.91 4.67 -5.70
CA ASP A 5 3.86 3.86 -4.93
C ASP A 5 4.34 4.70 -3.72
N PRO A 6 3.56 4.71 -2.62
CA PRO A 6 3.85 5.53 -1.45
C PRO A 6 4.99 4.94 -0.61
N PRO A 7 5.62 5.72 0.29
CA PRO A 7 6.54 5.15 1.27
C PRO A 7 5.79 4.11 2.13
N TYR A 8 6.33 2.89 2.18
CA TYR A 8 5.70 1.78 2.88
C TYR A 8 5.81 1.92 4.40
N TYR A 9 4.81 1.38 5.09
CA TYR A 9 4.90 1.14 6.52
C TYR A 9 5.73 -0.13 6.78
N PHE A 10 6.59 -0.09 7.80
CA PHE A 10 7.39 -1.24 8.23
C PHE A 10 7.16 -1.46 9.73
N ASN A 11 6.92 -2.72 10.12
CA ASN A 11 6.79 -3.09 11.53
C ASN A 11 8.11 -2.97 12.29
N GLU A 12 9.23 -3.12 11.58
CA GLU A 12 10.57 -3.03 12.13
C GLU A 12 11.22 -1.72 11.69
N THR A 13 12.04 -1.15 12.58
CA THR A 13 12.81 0.05 12.25
C THR A 13 13.87 -0.30 11.22
N LYS A 14 13.83 0.37 10.07
CA LYS A 14 14.87 0.26 9.06
C LYS A 14 16.04 1.20 9.35
N PRO A 15 17.27 0.81 8.98
CA PRO A 15 18.39 1.73 8.93
C PRO A 15 17.98 2.98 8.14
N THR A 16 18.38 4.15 8.62
CA THR A 16 18.05 5.41 7.96
C THR A 16 18.70 5.41 6.57
N ASP A 17 17.89 5.48 5.52
CA ASP A 17 18.36 5.51 4.14
C ASP A 17 19.14 6.80 3.85
N THR A 18 19.99 6.78 2.82
CA THR A 18 20.75 7.95 2.33
C THR A 18 19.84 9.09 1.85
N PHE A 19 18.60 8.79 1.49
CA PHE A 19 17.58 9.78 1.14
C PHE A 19 16.77 10.20 2.37
N ASN A 20 16.42 11.48 2.47
CA ASN A 20 15.64 12.07 3.59
C ASN A 20 14.17 11.60 3.66
N TYR A 21 13.83 10.41 3.18
CA TYR A 21 12.51 9.83 3.36
C TYR A 21 12.38 9.25 4.77
N ASN A 22 11.24 9.50 5.41
CA ASN A 22 10.96 8.88 6.69
C ASN A 22 10.53 7.42 6.47
N SER A 23 11.48 6.49 6.53
CA SER A 23 11.18 5.05 6.42
C SER A 23 10.59 4.47 7.72
N ASN A 24 10.62 5.22 8.82
CA ASN A 24 10.27 4.75 10.18
C ASN A 24 9.02 5.45 10.72
N PHE A 25 7.90 5.34 10.00
CA PHE A 25 6.63 5.89 10.47
C PHE A 25 6.08 5.12 11.69
N LYS A 26 5.51 5.86 12.65
CA LYS A 26 4.48 5.27 13.54
C LYS A 26 3.25 4.95 12.71
N LEU A 27 2.55 3.84 13.00
CA LEU A 27 1.36 3.41 12.25
C LEU A 27 0.30 4.52 12.12
N SER A 28 -0.03 5.21 13.22
CA SER A 28 -1.01 6.30 13.20
C SER A 28 -0.57 7.47 12.31
N SER A 29 0.72 7.83 12.33
CA SER A 29 1.29 8.86 11.47
C SER A 29 1.26 8.44 9.99
N TRP A 30 1.54 7.18 9.70
CA TRP A 30 1.47 6.64 8.33
C TRP A 30 0.03 6.62 7.81
N LEU A 31 -0.93 6.19 8.63
CA LEU A 31 -2.35 6.19 8.28
C LEU A 31 -2.86 7.60 7.98
N LEU A 32 -2.51 8.59 8.80
CA LEU A 32 -2.87 9.99 8.55
C LEU A 32 -2.20 10.52 7.27
N PHE A 33 -0.93 10.19 7.06
CA PHE A 33 -0.19 10.54 5.84
C PHE A 33 -0.87 10.00 4.58
N MET A 34 -1.31 8.73 4.62
CA MET A 34 -2.01 8.08 3.51
C MET A 34 -3.42 8.63 3.32
N LYS A 35 -4.17 8.81 4.41
CA LYS A 35 -5.56 9.30 4.39
C LYS A 35 -5.68 10.62 3.64
N ASN A 36 -4.87 11.61 4.04
CA ASN A 36 -4.89 12.94 3.43
C ASN A 36 -4.66 12.91 1.90
N ARG A 37 -3.84 11.98 1.41
CA ARG A 37 -3.52 11.84 -0.02
C ARG A 37 -4.61 11.08 -0.78
N LEU A 38 -5.11 9.99 -0.18
CA LEU A 38 -6.14 9.15 -0.79
C LEU A 38 -7.48 9.90 -0.90
N GLU A 39 -7.81 10.77 0.07
CA GLU A 39 -8.99 11.63 0.01
C GLU A 39 -8.91 12.58 -1.20
N VAL A 40 -7.79 13.30 -1.36
CA VAL A 40 -7.56 14.17 -2.53
C VAL A 40 -7.54 13.38 -3.83
N ALA A 41 -6.91 12.20 -3.85
CA ALA A 41 -6.90 11.33 -5.02
C ALA A 41 -8.32 10.89 -5.42
N ARG A 42 -9.18 10.58 -4.44
CA ARG A 42 -10.59 10.28 -4.69
C ARG A 42 -11.33 11.49 -5.27
N GLU A 43 -11.10 12.70 -4.76
CA GLU A 43 -11.72 13.91 -5.30
C GLU A 43 -11.36 14.12 -6.77
N LEU A 44 -10.06 14.00 -7.10
CA LEU A 44 -9.53 14.23 -8.44
C LEU A 44 -9.84 13.10 -9.45
N LEU A 45 -10.13 11.89 -8.97
CA LEU A 45 -10.43 10.76 -9.83
C LEU A 45 -11.74 10.99 -10.59
N ALA A 46 -11.75 10.74 -11.90
CA ALA A 46 -12.97 10.84 -12.71
C ALA A 46 -14.03 9.80 -12.26
N PRO A 47 -15.33 10.02 -12.54
CA PRO A 47 -16.35 8.98 -12.39
C PRO A 47 -15.96 7.72 -13.16
N ASN A 48 -16.15 6.55 -12.56
CA ASN A 48 -15.69 5.24 -13.03
C ASN A 48 -14.16 5.11 -13.21
N GLY A 49 -13.39 6.04 -12.64
CA GLY A 49 -11.93 5.95 -12.62
C GLY A 49 -11.43 4.94 -11.58
N THR A 50 -10.28 4.34 -11.84
CA THR A 50 -9.61 3.41 -10.91
C THR A 50 -8.36 4.02 -10.29
N ILE A 51 -8.14 3.73 -9.00
CA ILE A 51 -6.89 3.97 -8.27
C ILE A 51 -6.24 2.63 -7.91
N LEU A 52 -4.93 2.56 -8.06
CA LEU A 52 -4.09 1.42 -7.69
C LEU A 52 -2.98 1.90 -6.76
N VAL A 53 -2.76 1.17 -5.66
CA VAL A 53 -1.77 1.54 -4.63
C VAL A 53 -0.89 0.34 -4.34
N SER A 54 0.42 0.48 -4.57
CA SER A 54 1.41 -0.52 -4.19
C SER A 54 1.65 -0.52 -2.69
N ILE A 55 1.86 -1.70 -2.11
CA ILE A 55 2.13 -1.86 -0.68
C ILE A 55 2.86 -3.18 -0.38
N ASN A 56 3.65 -3.18 0.68
CA ASN A 56 4.22 -4.41 1.24
C ASN A 56 3.24 -5.14 2.18
N GLU A 57 3.65 -6.30 2.67
CA GLU A 57 2.91 -7.08 3.67
C GLU A 57 2.56 -6.28 4.94
N SER A 58 3.50 -5.47 5.45
CA SER A 58 3.34 -4.77 6.73
C SER A 58 2.21 -3.74 6.71
N GLY A 59 2.01 -3.04 5.59
CA GLY A 59 0.97 -2.03 5.43
C GLY A 59 -0.34 -2.53 4.82
N ASN A 60 -0.34 -3.74 4.22
CA ASN A 60 -1.42 -4.23 3.37
C ASN A 60 -2.82 -4.18 4.04
N ALA A 61 -2.97 -4.82 5.19
CA ALA A 61 -4.25 -4.88 5.90
C ALA A 61 -4.75 -3.49 6.31
N TYR A 62 -3.86 -2.63 6.79
CA TYR A 62 -4.19 -1.27 7.22
C TYR A 62 -4.60 -0.37 6.06
N LEU A 63 -3.87 -0.44 4.95
CA LEU A 63 -4.20 0.29 3.73
C LEU A 63 -5.58 -0.13 3.20
N LYS A 64 -5.85 -1.44 3.18
CA LYS A 64 -7.12 -1.96 2.70
C LYS A 64 -8.32 -1.45 3.50
N ILE A 65 -8.19 -1.40 4.83
CA ILE A 65 -9.22 -0.84 5.71
C ILE A 65 -9.40 0.65 5.44
N LEU A 66 -8.31 1.41 5.33
CA LEU A 66 -8.37 2.84 5.05
C LEU A 66 -9.00 3.14 3.68
N MET A 67 -8.65 2.38 2.64
CA MET A 67 -9.26 2.54 1.32
C MET A 67 -10.73 2.12 1.31
N ASN A 68 -11.14 1.12 2.11
CA ASN A 68 -12.56 0.79 2.28
C ASN A 68 -13.36 1.96 2.88
N GLU A 69 -12.78 2.71 3.83
CA GLU A 69 -13.40 3.92 4.41
C GLU A 69 -13.51 5.04 3.37
N ILE A 70 -12.44 5.29 2.61
CA ILE A 70 -12.36 6.43 1.67
C ILE A 70 -13.16 6.16 0.39
N PHE A 71 -13.06 4.98 -0.21
CA PHE A 71 -13.64 4.66 -1.52
C PHE A 71 -14.94 3.85 -1.44
N ASN A 72 -15.40 3.48 -0.23
CA ASN A 72 -16.44 2.49 0.05
C ASN A 72 -16.00 1.05 -0.29
N LYS A 73 -16.29 0.10 0.62
CA LYS A 73 -15.88 -1.31 0.44
C LYS A 73 -16.41 -1.95 -0.86
N GLU A 74 -17.59 -1.52 -1.32
CA GLU A 74 -18.26 -2.07 -2.50
C GLU A 74 -17.60 -1.68 -3.83
N ASN A 75 -16.73 -0.66 -3.78
CA ASN A 75 -15.93 -0.23 -4.92
C ASN A 75 -14.54 -0.86 -4.93
N PHE A 76 -14.32 -1.89 -4.10
CA PHE A 76 -13.12 -2.69 -4.22
C PHE A 76 -13.14 -3.46 -5.55
N VAL A 77 -12.03 -3.39 -6.27
CA VAL A 77 -11.87 -4.13 -7.53
C VAL A 77 -11.15 -5.44 -7.25
N GLU A 78 -9.87 -5.38 -6.91
CA GLU A 78 -9.04 -6.57 -6.67
C GLU A 78 -7.75 -6.20 -5.91
N THR A 79 -7.07 -7.21 -5.36
CA THR A 79 -5.69 -7.10 -4.88
C THR A 79 -4.82 -7.95 -5.78
N PHE A 80 -3.93 -7.31 -6.54
CA PHE A 80 -2.93 -8.00 -7.34
C PHE A 80 -1.72 -8.37 -6.47
N ILE A 81 -1.13 -9.52 -6.75
CA ILE A 81 0.08 -10.01 -6.08
C ILE A 81 1.24 -9.87 -7.07
N TRP A 82 2.24 -9.07 -6.70
CA TRP A 82 3.46 -8.91 -7.46
C TRP A 82 4.59 -9.68 -6.80
N LYS A 83 5.04 -10.76 -7.44
CA LYS A 83 6.21 -11.52 -6.99
C LYS A 83 7.48 -10.84 -7.51
N ASN A 84 8.30 -10.31 -6.61
CA ASN A 84 9.45 -9.47 -6.96
C ASN A 84 10.79 -10.23 -7.09
N THR A 85 10.81 -11.52 -6.77
CA THR A 85 11.96 -12.40 -7.00
C THR A 85 11.52 -13.82 -7.34
N ASP A 86 12.23 -14.45 -8.27
CA ASP A 86 12.07 -15.87 -8.62
C ASP A 86 13.05 -16.78 -7.90
N ASN A 87 13.99 -16.21 -7.13
CA ASN A 87 14.90 -17.01 -6.33
C ASN A 87 14.11 -17.76 -5.24
N PRO A 88 14.20 -19.10 -5.18
CA PRO A 88 13.63 -19.85 -4.07
C PRO A 88 14.31 -19.40 -2.77
N ASP A 89 13.53 -19.28 -1.69
CA ASP A 89 14.04 -18.93 -0.37
C ASP A 89 15.11 -19.93 0.05
N SER A 90 16.40 -19.59 -0.13
CA SER A 90 17.48 -20.38 0.44
C SER A 90 17.53 -20.12 1.95
N LEU A 91 16.97 -21.08 2.69
CA LEU A 91 17.22 -21.40 4.10
C LEU A 91 16.43 -20.67 5.20
N SER A 92 15.86 -21.57 6.02
CA SER A 92 15.72 -21.54 7.48
C SER A 92 14.46 -20.90 8.09
N LYS A 93 13.52 -21.79 8.44
CA LYS A 93 12.48 -21.66 9.47
C LYS A 93 11.37 -20.61 9.31
N LYS A 94 11.37 -19.75 8.29
CA LYS A 94 10.24 -18.84 8.00
C LYS A 94 10.04 -18.71 6.49
N SER A 95 8.78 -18.71 6.06
CA SER A 95 8.40 -18.29 4.70
C SER A 95 8.72 -16.79 4.58
N ARG A 96 9.54 -16.37 3.60
CA ARG A 96 9.65 -14.95 3.27
C ARG A 96 8.58 -14.64 2.24
N ALA A 97 7.75 -13.64 2.53
CA ALA A 97 6.88 -13.07 1.51
C ALA A 97 7.76 -12.31 0.50
N SER A 98 8.14 -12.99 -0.58
CA SER A 98 8.78 -12.40 -1.78
C SER A 98 7.73 -11.74 -2.70
N VAL A 99 6.71 -11.16 -2.07
CA VAL A 99 5.55 -10.61 -2.74
C VAL A 99 5.22 -9.24 -2.19
N GLU A 100 4.79 -8.38 -3.09
CA GLU A 100 4.16 -7.10 -2.83
C GLU A 100 2.72 -7.16 -3.34
N TYR A 101 1.91 -6.22 -2.89
CA TYR A 101 0.50 -6.15 -3.19
C TYR A 101 0.19 -4.86 -3.91
N ILE A 102 -0.78 -4.90 -4.83
CA ILE A 102 -1.35 -3.71 -5.43
C ILE A 102 -2.84 -3.75 -5.17
N ILE A 103 -3.35 -2.83 -4.36
CA ILE A 103 -4.77 -2.76 -4.02
C ILE A 103 -5.46 -1.81 -4.99
N ALA A 104 -6.53 -2.28 -5.65
CA ALA A 104 -7.30 -1.50 -6.61
C ALA A 104 -8.71 -1.18 -6.11
N PHE A 105 -9.11 0.07 -6.28
CA PHE A 105 -10.48 0.56 -6.05
C PHE A 105 -10.93 1.41 -7.23
N GLU A 106 -12.23 1.41 -7.48
CA GLU A 106 -12.87 2.33 -8.41
C GLU A 106 -13.57 3.46 -7.68
N LYS A 107 -13.84 4.56 -8.39
CA LYS A 107 -14.74 5.62 -7.94
C LYS A 107 -16.04 5.50 -8.71
N LYS A 108 -17.07 4.98 -8.03
CA LYS A 108 -18.46 5.11 -8.46
C LYS A 108 -19.04 6.42 -7.96
#